data_AF-A0A0P7BYP2-F1
#
_entry.id   AF-A0A0P7BYP2-F1
#
_cell.length_a   1.000
_cell.length_b   1.000
_cell.length_c   1.000
_cell.angle_alpha   90.00
_cell.angle_beta   90.00
_cell.angle_gamma   90.00
#
_symmetry.space_group_name_H-M   'P 1'
#
loop_
_entity.id
_entity.type
_entity.pdbx_description
1 polymer ?
#
loop_
_entity_poly.entity_id
_entity_poly.type
_entity_poly.pdbx_seq_one_letter_code
_entity_poly.pdbx_strand_id
1 'polypeptide(L)'
;MNKWKVAFWFSLTLLMFLVLSLVYLLIDQGLTLTYREVIHTETQQDLEQLILIINSTDLTKKRIESELLNFDQFEVIDFESDTISFNHIYLIFQKDSLKIVRRE
;
A
#
# COMPACT_ATOMS: atom_id res chain seq x y z
N MET A 1 30.71 -45.58 20.37
CA MET A 1 29.46 -45.18 19.70
C MET A 1 29.60 -45.46 18.20
N ASN A 2 28.61 -46.08 17.55
CA ASN A 2 28.78 -46.55 16.16
C ASN A 2 28.85 -45.35 15.20
N LYS A 3 29.95 -45.19 14.44
CA LYS A 3 30.24 -43.98 13.63
C LYS A 3 29.10 -43.64 12.66
N TRP A 4 28.48 -44.67 12.08
CA TRP A 4 27.34 -44.52 11.17
C TRP A 4 26.09 -43.97 11.86
N LYS A 5 25.83 -44.38 13.12
CA LYS A 5 24.70 -43.84 13.90
C LYS A 5 24.88 -42.36 14.17
N VAL A 6 26.10 -41.90 14.46
CA VAL A 6 26.38 -40.48 14.73
C VAL A 6 26.16 -39.62 13.47
N ALA A 7 26.65 -40.08 12.32
CA ALA A 7 26.44 -39.38 11.05
C ALA A 7 24.95 -39.28 10.68
N PHE A 8 24.18 -40.35 10.92
CA PHE A 8 22.74 -40.34 10.71
C PHE A 8 22.03 -39.29 11.57
N TRP A 9 22.31 -39.26 12.88
CA TRP A 9 21.69 -38.31 13.79
C TRP A 9 22.06 -36.86 13.47
N PHE A 10 23.31 -36.61 13.08
CA PHE A 10 23.76 -35.28 12.65
C PHE A 10 23.05 -34.82 11.37
N SER A 11 22.94 -35.70 10.37
CA SER A 11 22.20 -35.39 9.14
C SER A 11 20.72 -35.17 9.41
N LEU A 12 20.12 -35.92 10.33
CA LEU A 12 18.70 -35.79 10.66
C LEU A 12 18.41 -34.47 11.37
N THR A 13 19.27 -34.05 12.30
CA THR A 13 19.11 -32.76 12.99
C THR A 13 19.32 -31.59 12.03
N LEU A 14 20.30 -31.67 11.13
CA LEU A 14 20.51 -30.66 10.11
C LEU A 14 19.31 -30.55 9.16
N LEU A 15 18.77 -31.67 8.72
CA LEU A 15 17.56 -31.72 7.88
C LEU A 15 16.37 -31.07 8.59
N MET A 16 16.16 -31.41 9.87
CA MET A 16 15.06 -30.84 10.66
C MET A 16 15.19 -29.32 10.78
N PHE A 17 16.41 -28.81 11.01
CA PHE A 17 16.65 -27.37 11.07
C PHE A 17 16.39 -26.67 9.73
N LEU A 18 16.79 -27.30 8.62
CA LEU A 18 16.51 -26.79 7.28
C LEU A 18 15.00 -26.71 7.01
N VAL A 19 14.24 -27.75 7.35
CA VAL A 19 12.78 -27.77 7.16
C VAL A 19 12.11 -26.66 7.97
N LEU A 20 12.48 -26.49 9.24
CA LEU A 20 11.94 -25.42 10.09
C LEU A 20 12.24 -24.03 9.52
N SER A 21 13.47 -23.81 9.06
CA SER A 21 13.87 -22.56 8.43
C SER A 21 13.08 -22.28 7.14
N LEU A 22 12.80 -23.32 6.36
CA LEU A 22 12.05 -23.19 5.11
C LEU A 22 10.58 -22.83 5.38
N VAL A 23 9.96 -23.48 6.38
CA VAL A 23 8.58 -23.18 6.80
C VAL A 23 8.48 -21.74 7.30
N TYR A 24 9.43 -21.28 8.12
CA TYR A 24 9.47 -19.90 8.58
C TYR A 24 9.52 -18.90 7.41
N LEU A 25 10.38 -19.16 6.43
CA LEU A 25 10.53 -18.31 5.25
C LEU A 25 9.27 -18.31 4.38
N LEU A 26 8.56 -19.43 4.24
CA LEU A 26 7.29 -19.48 3.51
C LEU A 26 6.19 -18.67 4.20
N ILE A 27 6.12 -18.69 5.54
CA ILE A 27 5.15 -17.89 6.30
C ILE A 27 5.45 -16.39 6.12
N ASP A 28 6.71 -16.00 6.26
CA ASP A 28 7.15 -14.61 6.08
C ASP A 28 6.87 -14.07 4.68
N GLN A 29 7.17 -14.88 3.65
CA GLN A 29 6.87 -14.54 2.26
C GLN A 29 5.36 -14.44 2.01
N GLY A 30 4.56 -15.34 2.60
CA GLY A 30 3.10 -15.30 2.49
C GLY A 30 2.52 -14.00 3.05
N LEU A 31 2.93 -13.62 4.26
CA LEU A 31 2.51 -12.36 4.88
C LEU A 31 2.93 -11.15 4.04
N THR A 32 4.17 -11.15 3.54
CA THR A 32 4.69 -10.08 2.70
C THR A 32 3.90 -9.96 1.39
N LEU A 33 3.53 -11.07 0.76
CA LEU A 33 2.73 -11.08 -0.47
C LEU A 33 1.36 -10.47 -0.22
N THR A 34 0.66 -10.93 0.83
CA THR A 34 -0.67 -10.43 1.17
C THR A 34 -0.63 -8.94 1.52
N TYR A 35 0.36 -8.51 2.30
CA TYR A 35 0.51 -7.09 2.64
C TYR A 35 0.75 -6.22 1.39
N ARG A 36 1.59 -6.69 0.46
CA ARG A 36 1.79 -5.99 -0.81
C ARG A 36 0.53 -5.96 -1.66
N GLU A 37 -0.22 -7.05 -1.71
CA GLU A 37 -1.47 -7.14 -2.47
C GLU A 37 -2.52 -6.16 -1.94
N VAL A 38 -2.65 -6.03 -0.62
CA VAL A 38 -3.53 -5.04 0.01
C VAL A 38 -3.11 -3.63 -0.37
N ILE A 39 -1.84 -3.25 -0.18
CA ILE A 39 -1.35 -1.91 -0.53
C ILE A 39 -1.52 -1.63 -2.03
N HIS A 40 -1.26 -2.63 -2.88
CA HIS A 40 -1.45 -2.48 -4.32
C HIS A 40 -2.92 -2.24 -4.68
N THR A 41 -3.83 -2.94 -4.03
CA THR A 41 -5.28 -2.78 -4.25
C THR A 41 -5.75 -1.41 -3.79
N GLU A 42 -5.35 -0.97 -2.59
CA GLU A 42 -5.63 0.37 -2.08
C GLU A 42 -5.09 1.45 -3.02
N THR A 43 -3.85 1.29 -3.50
CA THR A 43 -3.25 2.18 -4.51
C THR A 43 -4.07 2.27 -5.80
N GLN A 44 -4.57 1.13 -6.29
CA GLN A 44 -5.39 1.11 -7.49
C GLN A 44 -6.72 1.81 -7.27
N GLN A 45 -7.36 1.59 -6.13
CA GLN A 45 -8.60 2.27 -5.75
C GLN A 45 -8.39 3.79 -5.64
N ASP A 46 -7.31 4.25 -5.00
CA ASP A 46 -6.96 5.67 -4.89
C ASP A 46 -6.80 6.31 -6.29
N LEU A 47 -6.11 5.62 -7.20
CA LEU A 47 -5.90 6.09 -8.57
C LEU A 47 -7.20 6.11 -9.39
N GLU A 48 -8.05 5.10 -9.27
CA GLU A 48 -9.35 5.06 -9.94
C GLU A 48 -10.26 6.20 -9.47
N GLN A 49 -10.31 6.45 -8.15
CA GLN A 49 -11.05 7.58 -7.58
C GLN A 49 -10.48 8.92 -8.05
N LEU A 50 -9.15 9.07 -8.06
CA LEU A 50 -8.49 10.26 -8.57
C LEU A 50 -8.82 10.52 -10.05
N ILE A 51 -8.82 9.47 -10.88
CA ILE A 51 -9.17 9.58 -12.31
C ILE A 51 -10.62 10.04 -12.47
N LEU A 52 -11.55 9.50 -11.66
CA LEU A 52 -12.95 9.92 -11.67
C LEU A 52 -13.08 11.40 -11.33
N ILE A 53 -12.41 11.86 -10.27
CA ILE A 53 -12.42 13.27 -9.83
C ILE A 53 -11.78 14.18 -10.88
N ILE A 54 -10.63 13.80 -11.44
CA ILE A 54 -9.94 14.61 -12.46
C ILE A 54 -10.80 14.72 -13.73
N ASN A 55 -11.44 13.63 -14.17
CA ASN A 55 -12.27 13.64 -15.38
C ASN A 55 -13.63 14.32 -15.20
N SER A 56 -14.18 14.34 -13.98
CA SER A 56 -15.47 14.98 -13.69
C SER A 56 -15.36 16.48 -13.40
N THR A 57 -14.14 17.00 -13.26
CA THR A 57 -13.88 18.39 -12.87
C THR A 57 -13.10 19.18 -13.92
N ASP A 58 -13.20 20.50 -13.83
CA ASP A 58 -12.40 21.46 -14.60
C ASP A 58 -11.02 21.69 -13.99
N LEU A 59 -10.58 20.80 -13.09
CA LEU A 59 -9.34 20.88 -12.30
C LEU A 59 -9.27 22.10 -11.35
N THR A 60 -10.38 22.81 -11.15
CA THR A 60 -10.49 23.92 -10.21
C THR A 60 -10.58 23.40 -8.79
N LYS A 61 -9.90 24.06 -7.84
CA LYS A 61 -9.88 23.64 -6.42
C LYS A 61 -11.28 23.41 -5.87
N LYS A 62 -12.16 24.41 -5.99
CA LYS A 62 -13.55 24.34 -5.50
C LYS A 62 -14.38 23.19 -6.07
N ARG A 63 -14.15 22.84 -7.34
CA ARG A 63 -14.89 21.77 -8.01
C ARG A 63 -14.40 20.41 -7.51
N ILE A 64 -13.08 20.24 -7.38
CA ILE A 64 -12.46 19.05 -6.78
C ILE A 64 -12.90 18.88 -5.32
N GLU A 65 -12.93 19.96 -4.53
CA GLU A 65 -13.47 19.95 -3.17
C GLU A 65 -14.92 19.44 -3.12
N SER A 66 -15.79 19.95 -4.01
CA SER A 66 -17.20 19.55 -4.03
C SER A 66 -17.41 18.09 -4.41
N GLU A 67 -16.57 17.53 -5.28
CA GLU A 67 -16.64 16.11 -5.65
C GLU A 67 -16.08 15.24 -4.52
N LEU A 68 -14.98 15.65 -3.88
CA LEU A 68 -14.41 14.97 -2.71
C LEU A 68 -15.45 14.91 -1.57
N LEU A 69 -16.12 16.01 -1.23
CA LEU A 69 -17.14 16.02 -0.18
C LEU A 69 -18.33 15.06 -0.43
N ASN A 70 -18.55 14.60 -1.67
CA ASN A 70 -19.59 13.62 -1.99
C ASN A 70 -19.15 12.16 -1.80
N PHE A 71 -17.85 11.88 -1.65
CA PHE A 71 -17.38 10.55 -1.29
C PHE A 71 -17.48 10.40 0.24
N ASP A 72 -18.32 9.46 0.68
CA ASP A 72 -18.76 9.21 2.07
C ASP A 72 -17.64 8.78 3.06
N GLN A 73 -16.37 8.96 2.68
CA GLN A 73 -15.19 8.44 3.37
C GLN A 73 -14.16 9.55 3.56
N PHE A 74 -14.36 10.48 4.50
CA PHE A 74 -13.32 11.45 4.80
C PHE A 74 -12.96 11.60 6.27
N GLU A 75 -11.77 11.08 6.57
CA GLU A 75 -10.87 11.66 7.55
C GLU A 75 -10.49 13.09 7.12
N VAL A 76 -10.32 13.94 8.13
CA VAL A 76 -10.01 15.37 8.10
C VAL A 76 -9.27 15.84 6.83
N ILE A 77 -10.01 16.32 5.82
CA ILE A 77 -9.41 17.03 4.70
C ILE A 77 -9.15 18.48 5.13
N ASP A 78 -7.88 18.90 5.10
CA ASP A 78 -7.54 20.32 5.18
C ASP A 78 -7.74 20.98 3.81
N PHE A 79 -8.80 21.76 3.69
CA PHE A 79 -9.13 22.54 2.49
C PHE A 79 -8.57 23.96 2.51
N GLU A 80 -8.03 24.44 3.63
CA GLU A 80 -7.56 25.82 3.77
C GLU A 80 -6.22 26.04 3.06
N SER A 81 -5.42 24.99 2.91
CA SER A 81 -4.09 25.07 2.29
C SER A 81 -4.12 24.95 0.76
N ASP A 82 -3.03 25.34 0.08
CA ASP A 82 -2.84 25.08 -1.36
C ASP A 82 -2.69 23.57 -1.68
N THR A 83 -2.72 22.71 -0.66
CA THR A 83 -2.64 21.25 -0.78
C THR A 83 -3.89 20.61 -0.17
N ILE A 84 -4.53 19.73 -0.93
CA ILE A 84 -5.61 18.86 -0.43
C ILE A 84 -5.04 17.46 -0.26
N SER A 85 -5.16 16.88 0.93
CA SER A 85 -4.86 15.47 1.18
C SER A 85 -6.08 14.60 0.90
N PHE A 86 -5.90 13.56 0.10
CA PHE A 86 -6.91 12.59 -0.31
C PHE A 86 -6.31 11.19 -0.21
N ASN A 87 -6.76 10.38 0.76
CA ASN A 87 -6.17 9.07 1.08
C ASN A 87 -4.64 9.18 1.19
N HIS A 88 -3.87 8.52 0.32
CA HIS A 88 -2.40 8.56 0.29
C HIS A 88 -1.85 9.49 -0.80
N ILE A 89 -2.64 10.49 -1.22
CA ILE A 89 -2.35 11.40 -2.33
C ILE A 89 -2.51 12.85 -1.89
N TYR A 90 -1.53 13.68 -2.25
CA TYR A 90 -1.57 15.13 -2.18
C TYR A 90 -1.88 15.74 -3.53
N LEU A 91 -2.92 16.58 -3.54
CA LEU A 91 -3.32 17.42 -4.67
C LEU A 91 -2.85 18.85 -4.38
N ILE A 92 -1.87 19.34 -5.14
CA ILE A 92 -1.29 20.67 -4.95
C ILE A 92 -1.80 21.60 -6.03
N PHE A 93 -2.42 22.69 -5.58
CA PHE A 93 -3.06 23.71 -6.40
C PHE A 93 -2.16 24.93 -6.53
N GLN A 94 -2.20 25.57 -7.70
CA GLN A 94 -1.55 26.85 -7.92
C GLN A 94 -2.48 27.74 -8.73
N LYS A 95 -2.80 28.93 -8.21
CA LYS A 95 -3.75 29.86 -8.82
C LYS A 95 -5.09 29.18 -9.16
N ASP A 96 -5.64 28.47 -8.16
CA ASP A 96 -6.96 27.81 -8.22
C ASP A 96 -7.07 26.58 -9.15
N SER A 97 -5.97 26.13 -9.75
CA SER A 97 -5.94 24.96 -10.64
C SER A 97 -4.96 23.89 -10.14
N LEU A 98 -5.34 22.62 -10.26
CA LEU A 98 -4.49 21.48 -9.93
C LEU A 98 -3.22 21.49 -10.79
N LYS A 99 -2.05 21.47 -10.13
CA LYS A 99 -0.75 21.45 -10.82
C LYS A 99 0.03 20.18 -10.59
N ILE A 100 0.00 19.66 -9.37
CA ILE A 100 0.83 18.53 -8.98
C ILE A 100 -0.04 17.55 -8.22
N VAL A 101 0.11 16.28 -8.59
CA VAL A 101 -0.37 15.14 -7.83
C VAL A 101 0.88 14.45 -7.27
N ARG A 102 0.92 14.25 -5.96
CA ARG A 102 2.05 13.60 -5.27
C ARG A 102 1.51 12.52 -4.35
N ARG A 103 2.24 11.43 -4.19
CA ARG A 103 1.96 10.42 -3.16
C ARG A 103 2.57 10.85 -1.82
N GLU A 104 1.85 10.60 -0.73
CA GLU A 104 2.35 10.71 0.64
C GLU A 104 3.68 9.98 0.88
#